data_AF-A0A9E1XGU7-F1
#
_entry.id   AF-A0A9E1XGU7-F1
#
_cell.length_a   1.000
_cell.length_b   1.000
_cell.length_c   1.000
_cell.angle_alpha   90.00
_cell.angle_beta   90.00
_cell.angle_gamma   90.00
#
_symmetry.space_group_name_H-M   'P 1'
#
loop_
_entity.id
_entity.type
_entity.pdbx_description
1 polymer ?
#
loop_
_entity_poly.entity_id
_entity_poly.type
_entity_poly.pdbx_seq_one_letter_code
_entity_poly.pdbx_strand_id
1 'polypeptide(L)'
;MAPLTGNDLKKTARSSGYKTKRGNQRRDALLNATKEMIVLGDISEISFVTVARKAEVPLPSVYHYFKNLESLIVMIVEELG
;
A
#
# COMPACT_ATOMS: atom_id res chain seq x y z
N MET A 1 -21.03 -33.89 25.26
CA MET A 1 -21.82 -32.87 25.96
C MET A 1 -20.85 -31.78 26.39
N ALA A 2 -20.86 -30.63 25.73
CA ALA A 2 -20.02 -29.49 26.08
C ALA A 2 -20.57 -28.78 27.32
N PRO A 3 -19.71 -28.02 28.02
CA PRO A 3 -20.12 -26.68 28.43
C PRO A 3 -19.22 -25.64 27.75
N LEU A 4 -19.85 -24.75 26.99
CA LEU A 4 -19.30 -23.46 26.60
C LEU A 4 -19.46 -22.52 27.79
N THR A 5 -18.39 -21.94 28.33
CA THR A 5 -18.45 -20.70 29.14
C THR A 5 -17.08 -20.03 29.16
N GLY A 6 -17.05 -18.72 28.86
CA GLY A 6 -15.92 -17.85 29.19
C GLY A 6 -15.25 -17.12 28.02
N ASN A 7 -16.02 -16.35 27.27
CA ASN A 7 -15.53 -15.28 26.40
C ASN A 7 -14.87 -14.19 27.27
N ASP A 8 -13.53 -14.08 27.35
CA ASP A 8 -12.89 -12.91 28.03
C ASP A 8 -11.41 -12.59 27.72
N LEU A 9 -10.77 -13.13 26.67
CA LEU A 9 -9.39 -12.73 26.34
C LEU A 9 -9.27 -12.03 24.98
N LYS A 10 -9.49 -10.71 25.06
CA LYS A 10 -8.84 -9.64 24.28
C LYS A 10 -9.50 -9.19 22.97
N LYS A 11 -10.74 -8.73 23.10
CA LYS A 11 -11.31 -7.66 22.27
C LYS A 11 -10.94 -6.28 22.86
N THR A 12 -9.68 -5.85 22.77
CA THR A 12 -9.29 -4.43 22.94
C THR A 12 -7.78 -4.21 22.71
N ALA A 13 -7.43 -3.86 21.48
CA ALA A 13 -6.29 -3.00 21.10
C ALA A 13 -6.44 -2.60 19.62
N ARG A 14 -7.55 -1.91 19.31
CA ARG A 14 -7.66 -1.08 18.10
C ARG A 14 -6.97 0.25 18.42
N SER A 15 -5.80 0.51 17.83
CA SER A 15 -5.12 1.84 17.75
C SER A 15 -3.62 1.58 17.49
N SER A 16 -3.12 1.71 16.26
CA SER A 16 -2.56 2.95 15.69
C SER A 16 -1.03 2.97 15.79
N GLY A 17 -0.35 2.93 14.63
CA GLY A 17 0.83 3.79 14.47
C GLY A 17 2.23 3.23 14.75
N TYR A 18 2.53 1.94 14.61
CA TYR A 18 3.91 1.56 14.29
C TYR A 18 4.03 1.31 12.79
N LYS A 19 4.38 2.36 12.03
CA LYS A 19 4.93 2.20 10.69
C LYS A 19 6.18 1.34 10.83
N THR A 20 6.03 0.03 10.65
CA THR A 20 7.17 -0.89 10.71
C THR A 20 8.15 -0.53 9.60
N LYS A 21 9.45 -0.76 9.81
CA LYS A 21 10.47 -0.54 8.75
C LYS A 21 10.04 -1.17 7.41
N ARG A 22 9.41 -2.34 7.48
CA ARG A 22 8.86 -3.08 6.33
C ARG A 22 7.68 -2.36 5.64
N GLY A 23 6.81 -1.70 6.39
CA GLY A 23 5.71 -0.92 5.82
C GLY A 23 6.19 0.32 5.05
N ASN A 24 7.23 1.00 5.57
CA ASN A 24 7.87 2.12 4.86
C ASN A 24 8.56 1.63 3.59
N GLN A 25 9.36 0.56 3.66
CA GLN A 25 10.03 -0.03 2.49
C GLN A 25 9.06 -0.37 1.35
N ARG A 26 7.89 -0.93 1.67
CA ARG A 26 6.87 -1.25 0.66
C ARG A 26 6.25 0.00 0.03
N ARG A 27 5.99 1.02 0.84
CA ARG A 27 5.48 2.30 0.34
C ARG A 27 6.50 2.94 -0.59
N ASP A 28 7.77 2.94 -0.20
CA ASP A 28 8.86 3.54 -0.99
C ASP A 28 9.05 2.76 -2.31
N ALA A 29 8.95 1.43 -2.28
CA ALA A 29 8.98 0.61 -3.50
C ALA A 29 7.83 0.94 -4.47
N LEU A 30 6.61 1.14 -3.95
CA LEU A 30 5.45 1.54 -4.78
C LEU A 30 5.65 2.92 -5.40
N LEU A 31 6.19 3.89 -4.64
CA LEU A 31 6.48 5.23 -5.13
C LEU A 31 7.56 5.19 -6.21
N ASN A 32 8.66 4.49 -5.97
CA ASN A 32 9.76 4.38 -6.93
C ASN A 32 9.31 3.67 -8.22
N ALA A 33 8.56 2.57 -8.11
CA ALA A 33 8.01 1.87 -9.27
C ALA A 33 7.11 2.78 -10.12
N THR A 34 6.27 3.58 -9.47
CA THR A 34 5.39 4.54 -10.18
C THR A 34 6.20 5.65 -10.86
N LYS A 35 7.20 6.20 -10.16
CA LYS A 35 8.10 7.23 -10.70
C LYS A 35 8.82 6.77 -11.96
N GLU A 36 9.36 5.54 -11.94
CA GLU A 36 9.98 4.95 -13.12
C GLU A 36 9.01 4.82 -14.29
N MET A 37 7.77 4.38 -14.05
CA MET A 37 6.76 4.25 -15.13
C MET A 37 6.38 5.60 -15.73
N ILE A 38 6.28 6.66 -14.92
CA ILE A 38 6.01 8.02 -15.39
C ILE A 38 7.17 8.53 -16.25
N VAL A 39 8.42 8.35 -15.80
CA VAL A 39 9.62 8.79 -16.54
C VAL A 39 9.79 8.04 -17.86
N LEU A 40 9.42 6.77 -17.92
CA LEU A 40 9.47 5.96 -19.14
C LEU A 40 8.34 6.31 -20.15
N GLY A 41 7.37 7.12 -19.75
CA GLY A 41 6.25 7.54 -20.61
C GLY A 41 5.07 6.57 -20.62
N ASP A 42 5.07 5.53 -19.80
CA ASP A 42 4.05 4.49 -19.73
C ASP A 42 2.82 4.91 -18.91
N ILE A 43 2.48 6.20 -18.87
CA ILE A 43 1.45 6.77 -17.97
C ILE A 43 0.08 6.10 -18.18
N SER A 44 -0.27 5.77 -19.42
CA SER A 44 -1.54 5.08 -19.75
C SER A 44 -1.61 3.65 -19.22
N GLU A 45 -0.46 3.01 -18.98
CA GLU A 45 -0.35 1.64 -18.46
C GLU A 45 -0.22 1.60 -16.93
N ILE A 46 -0.15 2.77 -16.28
CA ILE A 46 -0.08 2.85 -14.82
C ILE A 46 -1.44 2.43 -14.26
N SER A 47 -1.42 1.40 -13.42
CA SER A 47 -2.54 0.89 -12.65
C SER A 47 -2.00 0.32 -11.35
N PHE A 48 -2.86 0.11 -10.34
CA PHE A 48 -2.40 -0.55 -9.12
C PHE A 48 -1.85 -1.95 -9.36
N VAL A 49 -2.34 -2.66 -10.39
CA VAL A 49 -1.85 -3.99 -10.75
C VAL A 49 -0.43 -3.90 -11.31
N THR A 50 -0.19 -2.99 -12.26
CA THR A 50 1.12 -2.82 -12.89
C THR A 50 2.15 -2.27 -11.91
N VAL A 51 1.77 -1.29 -11.07
CA VAL A 51 2.62 -0.75 -10.00
C VAL A 51 2.92 -1.80 -8.94
N ALA A 52 1.92 -2.57 -8.48
CA ALA A 52 2.13 -3.66 -7.52
C ALA A 52 3.12 -4.71 -8.05
N ARG A 53 2.96 -5.10 -9.32
CA ARG A 53 3.83 -6.06 -9.98
C ARG A 53 5.27 -5.53 -10.07
N LYS A 54 5.44 -4.28 -10.51
CA LYS A 54 6.77 -3.66 -10.65
C LYS A 54 7.47 -3.45 -9.31
N ALA A 55 6.73 -3.12 -8.26
CA ALA A 55 7.24 -2.95 -6.91
C ALA A 55 7.42 -4.27 -6.13
N GLU A 56 7.04 -5.41 -6.71
CA GLU A 56 7.00 -6.72 -6.04
C GLU A 56 6.18 -6.71 -4.73
N VAL A 57 5.13 -5.89 -4.69
CA VAL A 57 4.23 -5.74 -3.54
C VAL A 57 2.90 -6.43 -3.83
N PRO A 58 2.34 -7.22 -2.89
CA PRO A 58 1.02 -7.81 -3.07
C PRO A 58 -0.05 -6.73 -3.29
N LEU A 59 -0.91 -6.90 -4.29
CA LEU A 59 -1.98 -5.96 -4.62
C LEU A 59 -2.86 -5.54 -3.42
N PRO A 60 -3.28 -6.46 -2.52
CA PRO A 60 -4.03 -6.07 -1.31
C PRO A 60 -3.28 -5.07 -0.43
N SER A 61 -1.94 -5.15 -0.39
CA SER A 61 -1.12 -4.19 0.35
C SER A 61 -1.18 -2.79 -0.27
N VAL A 62 -1.29 -2.67 -1.59
CA VAL A 62 -1.40 -1.37 -2.27
C VAL A 62 -2.68 -0.64 -1.86
N TYR A 63 -3.81 -1.34 -1.83
CA TYR A 63 -5.09 -0.79 -1.37
C TYR A 63 -5.10 -0.37 0.11
N HIS A 64 -4.16 -0.88 0.93
CA HIS A 64 -3.96 -0.39 2.29
C HIS A 64 -3.22 0.95 2.33
N TYR A 65 -2.38 1.25 1.34
CA TYR A 65 -1.54 2.47 1.32
C TYR A 65 -2.15 3.61 0.51
N PHE A 66 -2.80 3.30 -0.61
CA PHE A 66 -3.31 4.30 -1.55
C PHE A 66 -4.79 4.04 -1.83
N LYS A 67 -5.61 5.08 -1.65
CA LYS A 67 -7.07 4.98 -1.83
C LYS A 67 -7.50 5.01 -3.30
N ASN A 68 -6.76 5.73 -4.13
CA ASN A 68 -7.00 5.82 -5.57
C ASN A 68 -5.67 6.04 -6.29
N LEU A 69 -5.64 5.65 -7.56
CA LEU A 69 -4.44 5.68 -8.38
C LEU A 69 -4.00 7.12 -8.69
N GLU A 70 -4.96 8.00 -8.93
CA GLU A 70 -4.72 9.43 -9.22
C GLU A 70 -3.92 10.10 -8.11
N SER A 71 -4.25 9.84 -6.84
CA SER A 71 -3.53 10.42 -5.70
C SER A 71 -2.06 9.96 -5.65
N LEU A 72 -1.78 8.73 -6.10
CA LEU A 72 -0.41 8.23 -6.19
C LEU A 72 0.34 8.92 -7.34
N ILE A 73 -0.30 9.06 -8.50
CA ILE A 73 0.29 9.71 -9.68
C ILE A 73 0.55 11.19 -9.41
N VAL A 74 -0.44 11.94 -8.90
CA VAL A 74 -0.30 13.37 -8.60
C VAL A 74 0.83 13.63 -7.62
N MET A 75 0.94 12.84 -6.54
CA MET A 75 2.03 12.98 -5.57
C MET A 75 3.42 12.85 -6.21
N ILE A 76 3.57 11.93 -7.17
CA ILE A 76 4.85 11.73 -7.86
C ILE A 76 5.11 12.82 -8.90
N VAL A 77 4.08 13.28 -9.61
CA VAL A 77 4.21 14.37 -10.58
C VAL A 77 4.57 15.68 -9.88
N GLU A 78 3.96 15.97 -8.74
CA GLU A 78 4.30 17.13 -7.89
C GLU A 78 5.73 17.06 -7.33
N GLU A 79 6.28 15.85 -7.13
CA GLU A 79 7.67 15.67 -6.69
C GLU A 79 8.68 15.81 -7.85
N LEU A 80 8.25 15.53 -9.09
CA LEU A 80 9.09 15.57 -10.29
C LEU A 80 9.14 16.94 -10.97
N GLY A 81 8.13 17.79 -10.75
CA GLY A 81 8.06 19.19 -11.23
C GLY A 81 8.82 20.15 -10.33
#